data_AF-A0A0V0HCS9-F1
#
_entry.id   AF-A0A0V0HCS9-F1
#
_cell.length_a   1.000
_cell.length_b   1.000
_cell.length_c   1.000
_cell.angle_alpha   90.00
_cell.angle_beta   90.00
_cell.angle_gamma   90.00
#
_symmetry.space_group_name_H-M   'P 1'
#
loop_
_entity.id
_entity.type
_entity.pdbx_description
1 polymer ?
#
loop_
_entity_poly.entity_id
_entity_poly.type
_entity_poly.pdbx_seq_one_letter_code
_entity_poly.pdbx_strand_id
1 'polypeptide(L)'
;MFHQLLGPCHGLILLTDLESIALLINPTTRKYRLLTPSTFICPLGFYHDIKGVSFGFDSIANDYKVTSISEVIGDPPFNDLNVRQWRVEVYDLITDSWRDLDHVYQQLPTLWWYPCSEIFYKGSVHWFAATNGTFLILCFDLSRDFPQYTDA
;
A
#
# COMPACT_ATOMS: atom_id res chain seq x y z
N MET A 1 17.53 0.15 -5.59
CA MET A 1 16.55 -0.75 -6.21
C MET A 1 16.21 -1.82 -5.18
N PHE A 2 15.10 -1.65 -4.47
CA PHE A 2 14.63 -2.63 -3.49
C PHE A 2 13.32 -3.19 -4.03
N HIS A 3 13.27 -4.49 -4.25
CA HIS A 3 12.04 -5.19 -4.60
C HIS A 3 11.46 -5.77 -3.32
N GLN A 4 10.15 -5.63 -3.14
CA GLN A 4 9.43 -6.14 -1.98
C GLN A 4 8.66 -7.42 -2.38
N LEU A 5 8.73 -8.43 -1.52
CA LEU A 5 8.02 -9.68 -1.66
C LEU A 5 6.92 -9.73 -0.59
N LEU A 6 5.66 -9.78 -1.03
CA LEU A 6 4.49 -9.71 -0.16
C LEU A 6 3.70 -11.03 -0.20
N GLY A 7 3.20 -11.44 0.97
CA GLY A 7 2.50 -12.70 1.17
C GLY A 7 3.38 -13.76 1.87
N PRO A 8 3.08 -15.06 1.71
CA PRO A 8 2.09 -15.63 0.80
C PRO A 8 0.65 -15.39 1.25
N CYS A 9 -0.26 -15.18 0.30
CA CYS A 9 -1.71 -15.18 0.52
C CYS A 9 -2.35 -16.25 -0.37
N HIS A 10 -2.90 -17.31 0.23
CA HIS A 10 -3.46 -18.46 -0.50
C HIS A 10 -2.53 -19.07 -1.57
N GLY A 11 -1.22 -19.08 -1.29
CA GLY A 11 -0.19 -19.60 -2.20
C GLY A 11 0.21 -18.63 -3.32
N LEU A 12 -0.38 -17.44 -3.39
CA LEU A 12 0.06 -16.35 -4.25
C LEU A 12 1.05 -15.44 -3.54
N ILE A 13 1.97 -14.87 -4.30
CA ILE A 13 2.98 -13.92 -3.85
C ILE A 13 2.92 -12.71 -4.76
N LEU A 14 3.01 -11.51 -4.18
CA LEU A 14 3.15 -10.28 -4.94
C LEU A 14 4.60 -9.81 -4.87
N LEU A 15 5.22 -9.58 -6.03
CA LEU A 15 6.52 -8.94 -6.16
C LEU A 15 6.29 -7.51 -6.64
N THR A 16 6.84 -6.52 -5.95
CA THR A 16 6.67 -5.12 -6.33
C THR A 16 7.96 -4.31 -6.17
N ASP A 17 8.06 -3.19 -6.87
CA ASP A 17 9.15 -2.22 -6.74
C ASP A 17 8.63 -0.84 -6.31
N LEU A 18 9.54 0.13 -6.24
CA LEU A 18 9.25 1.51 -5.82
C LEU A 18 8.58 2.35 -6.93
N GLU A 19 8.45 1.80 -8.13
CA GLU A 19 7.87 2.45 -9.30
C GLU A 19 6.45 1.94 -9.57
N SER A 20 5.84 1.24 -8.59
CA SER A 20 4.49 0.68 -8.66
C SER A 20 4.33 -0.47 -9.66
N ILE A 21 5.42 -1.07 -10.14
CA ILE A 21 5.32 -2.31 -10.90
C ILE A 21 4.97 -3.42 -9.91
N ALA A 22 3.90 -4.15 -10.19
CA ALA A 22 3.44 -5.23 -9.33
C ALA A 22 3.21 -6.51 -10.16
N LEU A 23 3.85 -7.60 -9.75
CA LEU A 23 3.83 -8.90 -10.40
C LEU A 23 3.25 -9.92 -9.44
N LEU A 24 2.07 -10.45 -9.77
CA LEU A 24 1.43 -11.52 -9.03
C LEU A 24 1.97 -12.87 -9.52
N ILE A 25 2.47 -13.68 -8.61
CA ILE A 25 3.13 -14.96 -8.90
C ILE A 25 2.38 -16.08 -8.19
N ASN A 26 2.11 -17.16 -8.92
CA ASN A 26 1.77 -18.47 -8.36
C ASN A 26 2.99 -19.40 -8.55
N PRO A 27 3.82 -19.58 -7.51
CA PRO A 27 5.04 -20.39 -7.61
C PRO A 27 4.74 -21.86 -7.95
N THR A 28 3.64 -22.40 -7.42
CA THR A 28 3.24 -23.80 -7.63
C THR A 28 2.89 -24.07 -9.10
N THR A 29 2.18 -23.15 -9.75
CA THR A 29 1.81 -23.29 -11.16
C THR A 29 2.81 -22.66 -12.13
N ARG A 30 3.85 -21.97 -11.62
CA ARG A 30 4.82 -21.18 -12.39
C ARG A 30 4.16 -20.13 -13.31
N LYS A 31 3.00 -19.62 -12.89
CA LYS A 31 2.28 -18.58 -13.62
C LYS A 31 2.54 -17.24 -12.96
N TYR A 32 2.65 -16.20 -13.76
CA TYR A 32 2.74 -14.83 -13.30
C TYR A 32 1.78 -13.95 -14.08
N ARG A 33 1.36 -12.84 -13.46
CA ARG A 33 0.52 -11.81 -14.05
C ARG A 33 1.09 -10.47 -13.65
N LEU A 34 1.41 -9.63 -14.65
CA LEU A 34 1.71 -8.23 -14.42
C LEU A 34 0.39 -7.50 -14.13
N LEU A 35 0.35 -6.75 -13.04
CA LEU A 35 -0.79 -5.92 -12.67
C LEU A 35 -0.76 -4.61 -13.44
N THR A 36 -1.93 -4.03 -13.69
CA THR A 36 -1.99 -2.70 -14.30
C THR A 36 -1.37 -1.68 -13.33
N PRO A 37 -0.58 -0.73 -13.81
CA PRO A 37 0.00 0.30 -12.96
C PRO A 37 -1.08 1.26 -12.46
N SER A 38 -0.80 1.96 -11.36
CA SER A 38 -1.68 3.04 -10.90
C SER A 38 -1.87 4.09 -11.99
N THR A 39 -3.08 4.61 -12.09
CA THR A 39 -3.42 5.74 -12.98
C THR A 39 -3.03 7.09 -12.39
N PHE A 40 -2.51 7.14 -11.16
CA PHE A 40 -2.09 8.37 -10.53
C PHE A 40 -0.86 8.96 -11.24
N ILE A 41 -0.96 10.24 -11.58
CA ILE A 41 0.13 11.01 -12.17
C ILE A 41 0.53 12.07 -11.14
N CYS A 42 1.76 11.99 -10.66
CA CYS A 42 2.29 12.97 -9.72
C CYS A 42 2.34 14.35 -10.38
N PRO A 43 1.75 15.40 -9.76
CA PRO A 43 1.80 16.75 -10.32
C PRO A 43 3.24 17.27 -10.44
N LEU A 44 3.47 18.16 -11.41
CA LEU A 44 4.78 18.79 -11.59
C LEU A 44 5.18 19.59 -10.34
N GLY A 45 6.44 19.45 -9.92
CA GLY A 45 6.95 20.08 -8.69
C GLY A 45 6.65 19.27 -7.42
N PHE A 46 6.14 18.04 -7.57
CA PHE A 46 5.93 17.09 -6.48
C PHE A 46 6.58 15.75 -6.80
N TYR A 47 6.93 15.03 -5.74
CA TYR A 47 7.43 13.67 -5.75
C TYR A 47 6.41 12.74 -5.07
N HIS A 48 6.22 11.55 -5.65
CA HIS A 48 5.35 10.49 -5.15
C HIS A 48 6.18 9.45 -4.40
N ASP A 49 5.93 9.33 -3.10
CA ASP A 49 6.70 8.51 -2.17
C ASP A 49 5.86 7.36 -1.64
N ILE A 50 6.12 6.13 -2.07
CA ILE A 50 5.41 4.94 -1.58
C ILE A 50 5.95 4.57 -0.19
N LYS A 51 5.14 4.74 0.84
CA LYS A 51 5.51 4.47 2.24
C LYS A 51 5.25 3.04 2.68
N GLY A 52 4.32 2.36 2.03
CA GLY A 52 3.99 0.97 2.34
C GLY A 52 3.12 0.34 1.27
N VAL A 53 3.41 -0.92 0.96
CA VAL A 53 2.60 -1.74 0.06
C VAL A 53 2.18 -2.99 0.79
N SER A 54 1.03 -3.55 0.45
CA SER A 54 0.55 -4.80 1.01
C SER A 54 -0.23 -5.63 0.02
N PHE A 55 -0.33 -6.92 0.30
CA PHE A 55 -1.09 -7.88 -0.49
C PHE A 55 -1.91 -8.78 0.43
N GLY A 56 -3.19 -8.97 0.11
CA GLY A 56 -4.07 -9.81 0.90
C GLY A 56 -5.35 -10.21 0.17
N PHE A 57 -6.22 -10.91 0.88
CA PHE A 57 -7.48 -11.41 0.36
C PHE A 57 -8.66 -10.82 1.12
N ASP A 58 -9.57 -10.17 0.40
CA ASP A 58 -10.86 -9.72 0.90
C ASP A 58 -11.88 -10.86 0.76
N SER A 59 -12.27 -11.46 1.87
CA SER A 59 -13.25 -12.54 1.90
C SER A 59 -14.68 -12.09 1.58
N ILE A 60 -15.01 -10.81 1.72
CA ILE A 60 -16.35 -10.29 1.43
C ILE A 60 -16.53 -10.11 -0.07
N ALA A 61 -15.57 -9.43 -0.72
CA ALA A 61 -15.54 -9.28 -2.18
C ALA A 61 -15.11 -10.57 -2.91
N ASN A 62 -14.52 -11.53 -2.18
CA ASN A 62 -13.87 -12.71 -2.75
C ASN A 62 -12.80 -12.32 -3.78
N ASP A 63 -11.98 -11.33 -3.43
CA ASP A 63 -10.97 -10.75 -4.30
C ASP A 63 -9.61 -10.63 -3.61
N TYR A 64 -8.54 -10.69 -4.40
CA TYR A 64 -7.22 -10.32 -3.93
C TYR A 64 -7.02 -8.83 -4.13
N LYS A 65 -6.47 -8.19 -3.10
CA LYS A 65 -6.24 -6.75 -3.12
C LYS A 65 -4.78 -6.42 -2.87
N VAL A 66 -4.34 -5.34 -3.51
CA VAL A 66 -3.07 -4.68 -3.21
C VAL A 66 -3.40 -3.33 -2.62
N THR A 67 -2.77 -2.92 -1.52
CA THR A 67 -2.92 -1.56 -0.99
C THR A 67 -1.59 -0.86 -1.03
N SER A 68 -1.58 0.36 -1.57
CA SER A 68 -0.42 1.25 -1.59
C SER A 68 -0.73 2.48 -0.76
N ILE A 69 0.09 2.74 0.25
CA ILE A 69 0.07 3.96 1.05
C ILE A 69 1.24 4.81 0.59
N SER A 70 0.94 6.03 0.16
CA SER A 70 1.95 6.93 -0.39
C SER A 70 1.74 8.38 0.05
N GLU A 71 2.76 9.18 -0.16
CA GLU A 71 2.74 10.62 0.07
C GLU A 71 3.11 11.36 -1.19
N VAL A 72 2.42 12.47 -1.43
CA VAL A 72 2.81 13.46 -2.43
C VAL A 72 3.45 14.62 -1.68
N ILE A 73 4.73 14.88 -1.95
CA ILE A 73 5.55 15.85 -1.23
C ILE A 73 6.13 16.85 -2.25
N GLY A 74 6.25 18.13 -1.87
CA GLY A 74 6.89 19.13 -2.73
C GLY A 74 8.34 18.79 -3.03
N ASP A 75 8.71 18.84 -4.32
CA ASP A 75 10.06 18.61 -4.83
C ASP A 75 10.84 19.94 -4.87
N PRO A 76 12.16 19.99 -4.57
CA PRO A 76 12.89 21.26 -4.56
C PRO A 76 12.78 21.98 -5.92
N PRO A 77 12.55 23.31 -5.96
CA PRO A 77 12.56 24.27 -4.84
C PRO A 77 11.22 24.43 -4.10
N PHE A 78 10.18 23.68 -4.48
CA PHE A 78 8.81 23.79 -3.97
C PHE A 78 8.58 23.02 -2.65
N ASN A 79 9.63 22.87 -1.82
CA ASN A 79 9.72 22.12 -0.55
C ASN A 79 8.77 22.61 0.57
N ASP A 80 7.52 22.96 0.24
CA ASP A 80 6.53 23.34 1.22
C ASP A 80 6.02 22.07 1.93
N LEU A 81 6.52 21.87 3.15
CA LEU A 81 6.12 20.78 4.04
C LEU A 81 4.61 20.81 4.39
N ASN A 82 3.93 21.94 4.16
CA ASN A 82 2.49 22.04 4.35
C ASN A 82 1.68 21.38 3.21
N VAL A 83 2.31 21.02 2.10
CA VAL A 83 1.63 20.41 0.93
C VAL A 83 1.74 18.88 0.93
N ARG A 84 2.17 18.28 2.05
CA ARG A 84 2.22 16.82 2.22
C ARG A 84 0.80 16.25 2.18
N GLN A 85 0.50 15.52 1.11
CA GLN A 85 -0.78 14.84 0.94
C GLN A 85 -0.61 13.32 1.00
N TRP A 86 -1.27 12.68 1.95
CA TRP A 86 -1.36 11.22 1.99
C TRP A 86 -2.34 10.72 0.93
N ARG A 87 -2.02 9.56 0.37
CA ARG A 87 -2.87 8.81 -0.55
C ARG A 87 -2.89 7.35 -0.16
N VAL A 88 -4.05 6.73 -0.30
CA VAL A 88 -4.21 5.29 -0.16
C VAL A 88 -4.91 4.79 -1.41
N GLU A 89 -4.24 3.95 -2.17
CA GLU A 89 -4.80 3.32 -3.36
C GLU A 89 -4.99 1.83 -3.11
N VAL A 90 -6.07 1.28 -3.63
CA VAL A 90 -6.38 -0.14 -3.58
C VAL A 90 -6.50 -0.68 -4.99
N TYR A 91 -5.78 -1.76 -5.27
CA TYR A 91 -5.94 -2.55 -6.47
C TYR A 91 -6.94 -3.67 -6.22
N ASP A 92 -7.91 -3.81 -7.12
CA ASP A 92 -8.84 -4.94 -7.13
C ASP A 92 -8.46 -5.88 -8.29
N LEU A 93 -8.12 -7.14 -7.98
CA LEU A 93 -7.61 -8.09 -8.97
C LEU A 93 -8.68 -8.53 -9.98
N ILE A 94 -9.95 -8.52 -9.56
CA ILE A 94 -11.10 -8.82 -10.44
C ILE A 94 -11.26 -7.76 -11.53
N THR A 95 -11.21 -6.48 -11.16
CA THR A 95 -11.41 -5.38 -12.13
C THR A 95 -10.13 -4.96 -12.83
N ASP A 96 -8.98 -5.43 -12.34
CA ASP A 96 -7.65 -5.12 -12.90
C ASP A 96 -7.36 -3.62 -12.90
N SER A 97 -7.73 -2.95 -11.81
CA SER A 97 -7.67 -1.49 -11.70
C SER A 97 -7.33 -1.03 -10.30
N TRP A 98 -6.62 0.09 -10.22
CA TRP A 98 -6.46 0.86 -8.99
C TRP A 98 -7.65 1.78 -8.79
N ARG A 99 -8.04 1.96 -7.53
CA ARG A 99 -8.96 3.00 -7.08
C ARG A 99 -8.34 3.76 -5.92
N ASP A 100 -8.52 5.07 -5.93
CA ASP A 100 -8.12 5.92 -4.83
C ASP A 100 -9.17 5.83 -3.72
N LEU A 101 -8.73 5.69 -2.48
CA LEU A 101 -9.59 5.88 -1.31
C LEU A 101 -9.59 7.37 -1.00
N ASP A 102 -10.37 8.11 -1.79
CA ASP A 102 -10.56 9.53 -1.56
C ASP A 102 -10.94 9.74 -0.09
N HIS A 103 -10.41 10.79 0.55
CA HIS A 103 -10.73 11.20 1.93
C HIS A 103 -9.94 10.54 3.08
N VAL A 104 -8.86 9.80 2.82
CA VAL A 104 -7.82 9.58 3.85
C VAL A 104 -6.95 10.84 4.00
N TYR A 105 -7.58 11.98 4.28
CA TYR A 105 -6.88 13.27 4.56
C TYR A 105 -6.38 13.37 6.00
N GLN A 106 -6.49 12.28 6.77
CA GLN A 106 -5.90 12.22 8.10
C GLN A 106 -4.39 12.04 7.96
N GLN A 107 -3.61 12.75 8.77
CA GLN A 107 -2.19 12.45 8.89
C GLN A 107 -2.05 10.98 9.30
N LEU A 108 -1.65 10.13 8.35
CA LEU A 108 -1.29 8.76 8.64
C LEU A 108 -0.02 8.74 9.49
N PRO A 109 0.14 7.71 10.34
CA PRO A 109 1.34 7.56 11.13
C PRO A 109 2.52 7.28 10.20
N THR A 110 3.73 7.61 10.63
CA THR A 110 4.93 7.30 9.84
C THR A 110 5.11 5.78 9.79
N LEU A 111 4.98 5.20 8.60
CA LEU A 111 5.18 3.77 8.39
C LEU A 111 6.66 3.40 8.42
N TRP A 112 6.96 2.26 9.05
CA TRP A 112 8.29 1.70 9.06
C TRP A 112 8.56 1.01 7.73
N TRP A 113 9.47 1.55 6.94
CA TRP A 113 9.83 0.98 5.64
C TRP A 113 11.00 0.00 5.79
N TYR A 114 10.77 -1.08 6.54
CA TYR A 114 11.65 -2.25 6.48
C TYR A 114 10.99 -3.35 5.65
N PRO A 115 11.75 -4.14 4.89
CA PRO A 115 11.21 -5.33 4.25
C PRO A 115 10.46 -6.19 5.26
N CYS A 116 9.27 -6.67 4.90
CA CYS A 116 8.43 -7.51 5.75
C CYS A 116 7.90 -6.81 7.02
N SER A 117 7.78 -5.47 6.99
CA SER A 117 7.16 -4.71 8.09
C SER A 117 5.63 -4.78 8.07
N GLU A 118 5.07 -5.24 6.96
CA GLU A 118 3.66 -5.51 6.73
C GLU A 118 3.30 -6.99 6.93
N ILE A 119 2.15 -7.24 7.55
CA ILE A 119 1.59 -8.58 7.72
C ILE A 119 0.11 -8.58 7.39
N PHE A 120 -0.30 -9.45 6.48
CA PHE A 120 -1.72 -9.77 6.28
C PHE A 120 -2.16 -10.85 7.28
N TYR A 121 -3.16 -10.53 8.09
CA TYR A 121 -3.73 -11.44 9.08
C TYR A 121 -5.23 -11.19 9.26
N LYS A 122 -6.03 -12.27 9.18
CA LYS A 122 -7.49 -12.25 9.40
C LYS A 122 -8.26 -11.18 8.61
N GLY A 123 -7.92 -10.99 7.33
CA GLY A 123 -8.63 -10.04 6.46
C GLY A 123 -8.16 -8.59 6.58
N SER A 124 -7.18 -8.32 7.45
CA SER A 124 -6.59 -6.99 7.60
C SER A 124 -5.08 -7.02 7.43
N VAL A 125 -4.54 -5.91 6.96
CA VAL A 125 -3.11 -5.67 6.86
C VAL A 125 -2.66 -4.83 8.04
N HIS A 126 -1.53 -5.20 8.62
CA HIS A 126 -0.94 -4.53 9.77
C HIS A 126 0.44 -3.99 9.38
N TRP A 127 0.74 -2.75 9.74
CA TRP A 127 2.07 -2.16 9.61
C TRP A 127 2.57 -1.66 10.95
N PHE A 128 3.88 -1.78 11.17
CA PHE A 128 4.55 -1.01 12.22
C PHE A 128 4.58 0.47 11.84
N ALA A 129 4.12 1.32 12.74
CA ALA A 129 4.04 2.74 12.52
C ALA A 129 4.46 3.53 13.78
N ALA A 130 4.70 4.82 13.60
CA ALA A 130 5.00 5.73 14.70
C ALA A 130 4.29 7.08 14.54
N THR A 131 3.75 7.59 15.63
CA THR A 131 3.18 8.94 15.74
C THR A 131 3.75 9.64 16.96
N ASN A 132 4.34 10.83 16.78
CA ASN A 132 4.91 11.63 17.87
C ASN A 132 5.87 10.85 18.79
N GLY A 133 6.68 9.95 18.20
CA GLY A 133 7.63 9.10 18.93
C GLY A 133 7.01 7.89 19.64
N THR A 134 5.70 7.68 19.53
CA THR A 134 5.00 6.50 20.06
C THR A 134 4.83 5.47 18.97
N PHE A 135 5.20 4.22 19.26
CA PHE A 135 5.00 3.07 18.37
C PHE A 135 3.56 2.59 18.41
N LEU A 136 3.01 2.25 17.25
CA LEU A 136 1.67 1.69 17.11
C LEU A 136 1.60 0.72 15.93
N ILE A 137 0.51 -0.04 15.87
CA ILE A 137 0.19 -0.90 14.73
C ILE A 137 -0.94 -0.24 13.94
N LEU A 138 -0.66 0.16 12.70
CA LEU A 138 -1.69 0.62 11.79
C LEU A 138 -2.38 -0.60 11.19
N CYS A 139 -3.70 -0.65 11.25
CA CYS A 139 -4.50 -1.73 10.69
C CYS A 139 -5.36 -1.21 9.52
N PHE A 140 -5.36 -1.92 8.41
CA PHE A 140 -6.25 -1.65 7.28
C PHE A 140 -7.05 -2.90 6.95
N ASP A 141 -8.36 -2.82 7.14
CA ASP A 141 -9.29 -3.90 6.82
C ASP A 141 -9.58 -3.89 5.32
N LEU A 142 -9.17 -4.93 4.59
CA LEU A 142 -9.31 -4.99 3.12
C LEU A 142 -10.77 -5.05 2.66
N SER A 143 -11.68 -5.44 3.54
CA SER A 143 -13.11 -5.46 3.28
C SER A 143 -13.78 -4.08 3.46
N ARG A 144 -13.02 -3.12 4.01
CA ARG A 144 -13.46 -1.75 4.26
C ARG A 144 -12.56 -0.77 3.52
N ASP A 145 -13.08 0.42 3.30
CA ASP A 145 -12.38 1.46 2.54
C ASP A 145 -11.65 2.46 3.46
N PHE A 146 -11.36 2.12 4.72
CA PHE A 146 -10.72 3.05 5.66
C PHE A 146 -9.83 2.37 6.71
N PRO A 147 -8.64 2.93 7.02
CA PRO A 147 -7.71 2.44 8.05
C PRO A 147 -8.23 2.66 9.48
N GLN A 148 -7.77 1.82 10.41
CA GLN A 148 -8.08 1.89 11.85
C GLN A 148 -6.77 1.88 12.67
N TYR A 149 -6.79 2.61 13.78
CA TYR A 149 -5.70 2.61 14.76
C TYR A 149 -5.98 1.58 15.86
N THR A 150 -4.98 0.78 16.21
CA THR A 150 -5.04 -0.12 17.36
C THR A 150 -3.81 0.10 18.23
N ASP A 151 -4.01 0.14 19.55
CA ASP A 151 -2.92 0.20 20.52
C ASP A 151 -2.07 -1.09 20.42
N ALA A 152 -0.75 -0.93 20.49
CA ALA A 152 0.22 -2.03 20.42
C ALA A 152 0.33 -2.81 21.73
#